data_AF-A0AB36XCX2-F1
#
_entry.id   AF-A0AB36XCX2-F1
#
_cell.length_a   1.000
_cell.length_b   1.000
_cell.length_c   1.000
_cell.angle_alpha   90.00
_cell.angle_beta   90.00
_cell.angle_gamma   90.00
#
_symmetry.space_group_name_H-M   'P 1'
#
loop_
_entity.id
_entity.type
_entity.pdbx_description
1 polymer ?
#
loop_
_entity_poly.entity_id
_entity_poly.type
_entity_poly.pdbx_seq_one_letter_code
_entity_poly.pdbx_strand_id
1 'polypeptide(L)' 'MIIFWIMRTSKGPIDHRTRALLWLVMALVVIGNIAGHLMVVEHSKWALAFTWSFAFAQLIILWVIARNF' A
#
# COMPACT_ATOMS: atom_id res chain seq x y z
N MET A 1 9.48 -3.51 2.12
CA MET A 1 10.41 -3.39 3.27
C MET A 1 10.42 -2.00 3.92
N ILE A 2 10.07 -0.92 3.21
CA ILE A 2 9.96 0.46 3.78
C ILE A 2 8.81 0.63 4.78
N ILE A 3 7.66 -0.01 4.56
CA ILE A 3 6.46 0.19 5.40
C ILE A 3 6.65 -0.40 6.81
N PHE A 4 7.38 -1.51 6.92
CA PHE A 4 7.75 -2.10 8.20
C PHE A 4 8.71 -1.21 9.00
N TRP A 5 9.52 -0.41 8.30
CA TRP A 5 10.44 0.55 8.90
C TRP A 5 9.67 1.76 9.45
N ILE A 6 8.67 2.25 8.72
CA ILE A 6 7.78 3.34 9.16
C ILE A 6 6.97 2.95 10.40
N MET A 7 6.46 1.70 10.47
CA MET A 7 5.81 1.17 11.68
C MET A 7 6.75 1.12 12.89
N ARG A 8 8.06 0.98 12.68
CA ARG A 8 9.06 0.92 13.76
C ARG A 8 9.56 2.31 14.18
N THR A 9 9.46 3.31 13.30
CA THR A 9 9.92 4.68 13.56
C THR A 9 8.82 5.63 14.04
N SER A 10 7.54 5.26 14.01
CA SER A 10 6.47 6.13 14.52
C SER A 10 6.66 6.41 16.01
N LYS A 11 6.79 7.67 16.37
CA LYS A 11 7.07 8.12 17.74
C LYS A 11 5.78 8.14 18.55
N GLY A 12 5.48 7.04 19.24
CA GLY A 12 4.39 6.95 20.22
C GLY A 12 3.64 5.61 20.17
N PRO A 13 2.86 5.26 21.22
CA PRO A 13 2.01 4.07 21.18
C PRO A 13 0.98 4.23 20.06
N ILE A 14 1.14 3.47 18.97
CA ILE A 14 0.14 3.41 17.90
C ILE A 14 -1.12 2.79 18.50
N ASP A 15 -2.22 3.54 18.53
CA ASP A 15 -3.52 3.04 19.00
C ASP A 15 -3.91 1.76 18.25
N HIS A 16 -4.59 0.84 18.95
CA HIS A 16 -4.97 -0.45 18.39
C HIS A 16 -5.78 -0.32 17.07
N ARG A 17 -6.65 0.69 16.98
CA ARG A 17 -7.42 1.02 15.77
C ARG A 17 -6.51 1.43 14.61
N THR A 18 -5.52 2.25 14.90
CA THR A 18 -4.55 2.78 13.93
C THR A 18 -3.64 1.67 13.39
N ARG A 19 -3.24 0.74 14.25
CA ARG A 19 -2.49 -0.47 13.86
C ARG A 19 -3.34 -1.40 12.99
N ALA A 20 -4.62 -1.59 13.31
CA ALA A 20 -5.54 -2.38 12.49
C ALA A 20 -5.76 -1.75 11.11
N LEU A 21 -5.88 -0.42 11.05
CA LEU A 21 -6.01 0.32 9.79
C LEU A 21 -4.76 0.15 8.91
N LEU A 22 -3.56 0.25 9.49
CA LEU A 22 -2.30 0.01 8.77
C LEU A 22 -2.20 -1.43 8.23
N TRP A 23 -2.65 -2.42 9.01
CA TRP A 23 -2.71 -3.81 8.55
C TRP A 23 -3.67 -4.00 7.38
N LEU A 24 -4.86 -3.38 7.42
CA LEU A 24 -5.81 -3.41 6.31
C LEU A 24 -5.23 -2.77 5.04
N VAL A 25 -4.57 -1.63 5.18
CA VAL A 25 -3.87 -0.96 4.07
C VAL A 25 -2.79 -1.86 3.48
N MET A 26 -2.00 -2.53 4.33
CA MET A 26 -0.98 -3.49 3.88
C MET A 26 -1.59 -4.67 3.11
N ALA A 27 -2.67 -5.26 3.61
CA ALA A 27 -3.38 -6.34 2.93
C ALA A 27 -3.90 -5.88 1.55
N LEU A 28 -4.47 -4.68 1.48
CA LEU A 28 -4.97 -4.10 0.23
C LEU A 28 -3.84 -3.88 -0.79
N VAL A 29 -2.67 -3.42 -0.31
CA VAL A 29 -1.48 -3.24 -1.15
C VAL A 29 -1.02 -4.58 -1.74
N VAL A 30 -1.00 -5.65 -0.94
CA VAL A 30 -0.61 -6.99 -1.41
C VAL A 30 -1.59 -7.50 -2.46
N ILE A 31 -2.90 -7.41 -2.19
CA ILE A 31 -3.94 -7.88 -3.12
C ILE A 31 -3.86 -7.13 -4.46
N GLY A 32 -3.71 -5.80 -4.43
CA GLY A 32 -3.61 -5.04 -5.67
C GLY A 32 -2.32 -5.31 -6.45
N ASN A 33 -1.19 -5.63 -5.79
CA ASN A 33 0.01 -6.08 -6.49
C ASN A 33 -0.20 -7.44 -7.19
N ILE A 34 -0.88 -8.38 -6.53
CA ILE A 34 -1.21 -9.68 -7.13
C ILE A 34 -2.17 -9.50 -8.32
N ALA A 35 -3.21 -8.67 -8.17
CA ALA A 35 -4.14 -8.36 -9.24
C ALA A 35 -3.45 -7.72 -10.45
N GLY A 36 -2.55 -6.76 -10.19
CA GLY A 36 -1.75 -6.14 -11.25
C GLY A 36 -0.83 -7.13 -11.96
N HIS A 37 -0.21 -8.05 -11.20
CA HIS A 37 0.61 -9.10 -11.78
C HIS A 37 -0.20 -10.04 -12.68
N LEU A 38 -1.38 -10.49 -12.22
CA LEU A 38 -2.29 -11.33 -13.02
C LEU A 38 -2.74 -10.62 -14.29
N MET A 39 -3.10 -9.34 -14.21
CA MET A 39 -3.50 -8.55 -15.39
C MET A 39 -2.37 -8.43 -16.43
N VAL A 40 -1.12 -8.32 -15.98
CA VAL A 40 0.05 -8.30 -16.88
C VAL A 40 0.26 -9.67 -17.52
N VAL A 41 0.15 -10.75 -16.75
CA VAL A 41 0.26 -12.14 -17.25
C VAL A 41 -0.82 -12.45 -18.28
N GLU A 42 -2.04 -11.96 -18.07
CA GLU A 42 -3.17 -12.13 -19.00
C GLU A 42 -3.13 -11.19 -20.22
N HIS A 43 -2.06 -10.40 -20.39
CA HIS A 43 -1.91 -9.40 -21.45
C HIS A 43 -3.11 -8.44 -21.54
N SER A 44 -3.72 -8.12 -20.39
CA SER A 44 -4.88 -7.23 -20.34
C SER A 44 -4.50 -5.84 -20.85
N LYS A 45 -5.33 -5.27 -21.72
CA LYS A 45 -5.18 -3.88 -22.20
C LYS A 45 -5.23 -2.85 -21.06
N TRP A 46 -5.81 -3.24 -19.93
CA TRP A 46 -5.93 -2.41 -18.73
C TRP A 46 -4.78 -2.58 -17.75
N ALA A 47 -3.87 -3.53 -17.98
CA ALA A 47 -2.77 -3.82 -17.06
C ALA A 47 -1.92 -2.59 -16.79
N LEU A 48 -1.53 -1.86 -17.85
CA LEU A 48 -0.72 -0.65 -17.73
C LEU A 48 -1.44 0.41 -16.90
N ALA A 49 -2.70 0.71 -17.22
CA ALA A 49 -3.50 1.72 -16.51
C ALA A 49 -3.69 1.35 -15.04
N PHE A 50 -3.94 0.07 -14.75
CA PHE A 50 -4.06 -0.44 -13.39
C PHE A 50 -2.73 -0.31 -12.63
N THR A 51 -1.61 -0.75 -13.19
CA THR A 51 -0.29 -0.68 -12.55
C THR A 51 0.10 0.76 -12.21
N TRP A 52 -0.10 1.72 -13.13
CA TRP A 52 0.21 3.14 -12.87
C TRP A 52 -0.71 3.76 -11.82
N SER A 53 -2.02 3.52 -11.92
CA SER A 53 -2.99 4.05 -10.96
C SER A 53 -2.76 3.48 -9.56
N PHE A 54 -2.40 2.20 -9.48
CA PHE A 54 -2.13 1.52 -8.23
C PHE A 54 -0.82 1.98 -7.60
N ALA A 55 0.25 2.14 -8.40
CA ALA A 55 1.51 2.73 -7.93
C ALA A 55 1.31 4.15 -7.39
N PHE A 56 0.49 4.97 -8.06
CA PHE A 56 0.12 6.30 -7.58
C PHE A 56 -0.63 6.26 -6.25
N ALA A 57 -1.60 5.35 -6.10
CA ALA A 57 -2.31 5.16 -4.84
C ALA A 57 -1.35 4.73 -3.70
N GLN A 58 -0.37 3.86 -3.98
CA GLN A 58 0.65 3.47 -3.01
C GLN A 58 1.52 4.67 -2.56
N LEU A 59 1.86 5.57 -3.48
CA LEU A 59 2.60 6.80 -3.15
C LEU A 59 1.79 7.75 -2.26
N ILE A 60 0.50 7.92 -2.54
CA ILE A 60 -0.41 8.71 -1.69
C ILE A 60 -0.48 8.10 -0.29
N ILE A 61 -0.70 6.78 -0.20
CA ILE A 61 -0.74 6.06 1.09
C ILE A 61 0.56 6.29 1.86
N LEU A 62 1.72 6.14 1.20
CA LEU A 62 3.02 6.35 1.82
C LEU A 62 3.17 7.78 2.33
N TRP A 63 2.76 8.78 1.54
CA TRP A 63 2.80 10.19 1.93
C TRP A 63 1.86 10.49 3.12
N VAL A 64 0.64 9.97 3.10
CA VAL A 64 -0.32 10.13 4.21
C VAL A 64 0.23 9.52 5.48
N ILE A 65 0.81 8.31 5.42
CA ILE A 65 1.42 7.68 6.60
C ILE A 65 2.62 8.51 7.07
N ALA A 66 3.54 8.90 6.18
CA ALA A 66 4.72 9.69 6.55
C ALA A 66 4.39 11.06 7.14
N ARG A 67 3.23 11.64 6.81
CA ARG A 67 2.78 12.93 7.37
C ARG A 67 2.14 12.78 8.75
N ASN A 68 1.50 11.65 9.03
CA ASN A 68 0.67 11.45 10.22
C ASN A 68 1.30 10.57 11.31
N PHE A 69 2.49 10.00 11.07
CA PHE A 69 3.25 9.14 11.99
C PHE A 69 4.71 9.53 12.07
#